data_AF-A0A9D2GT29-F1
#
_entry.id   AF-A0A9D2GT29-F1
#
_cell.length_a   1.000
_cell.length_b   1.000
_cell.length_c   1.000
_cell.angle_alpha   90.00
_cell.angle_beta   90.00
_cell.angle_gamma   90.00
#
_symmetry.space_group_name_H-M   'P 1'
#
loop_
_entity.id
_entity.type
_entity.pdbx_description
1 polymer ?
#
loop_
_entity_poly.entity_id
_entity_poly.type
_entity_poly.pdbx_seq_one_letter_code
_entity_poly.pdbx_strand_id
1 'polypeptide(L)'
;VAAGPESADTAKVYEFSALGVPPKFNGGDARQEFPKWFYAQLTYPDDARNAGMQGRVIVQFQINKDGSVSDINLLEGVCESIDNEVIRVVSESPDWTPGYVDGKPVNVTYAFPVLFQLRGGDSDK
;
A
#
# COMPACT_ATOMS: atom_id res chain seq x y z
N VAL A 1 7.16 20.11 -17.67
CA VAL A 1 7.81 19.25 -16.65
C VAL A 1 7.24 17.86 -16.86
N ALA A 2 7.70 17.09 -17.84
CA ALA A 2 8.92 16.26 -17.82
C ALA A 2 8.91 15.23 -16.69
N ALA A 3 8.36 14.05 -16.98
CA ALA A 3 8.69 12.79 -16.32
C ALA A 3 8.33 11.63 -17.26
N GLY A 4 9.13 11.44 -18.30
CA GLY A 4 9.49 10.10 -18.75
C GLY A 4 10.82 9.75 -18.09
N PRO A 5 11.04 8.48 -17.71
CA PRO A 5 11.71 7.63 -18.69
C PRO A 5 10.97 6.32 -18.94
N GLU A 6 10.82 6.01 -20.21
CA GLU A 6 10.60 4.67 -20.74
C GLU A 6 11.99 4.01 -20.82
N SER A 7 12.21 2.88 -20.12
CA SER A 7 13.21 1.83 -20.44
C SER A 7 13.32 0.78 -19.33
N ALA A 8 12.78 -0.42 -19.58
CA ALA A 8 13.41 -1.72 -19.31
C ALA A 8 12.44 -2.83 -19.75
N ASP A 9 12.89 -3.74 -20.60
CA ASP A 9 12.20 -4.98 -20.93
C ASP A 9 11.96 -5.79 -19.64
N THR A 10 10.78 -5.64 -19.06
CA THR A 10 10.33 -6.28 -17.81
C THR A 10 8.81 -6.10 -17.78
N ALA A 11 8.04 -7.14 -17.39
CA ALA A 11 6.58 -7.23 -17.51
C ALA A 11 5.87 -5.87 -17.34
N LYS A 12 5.14 -5.42 -18.37
CA LYS A 12 4.46 -4.10 -18.40
C LYS A 12 3.60 -3.92 -17.14
N VAL A 13 4.07 -3.09 -16.21
CA VAL A 13 3.40 -2.81 -14.94
C VAL A 13 2.48 -1.61 -15.14
N TYR A 14 1.21 -1.78 -14.83
CA TYR A 14 0.21 -0.73 -15.03
C TYR A 14 0.00 0.06 -13.73
N GLU A 15 -0.15 1.37 -13.84
CA GLU A 15 -0.60 2.19 -12.72
C GLU A 15 -2.08 1.94 -12.45
N PHE A 16 -2.46 1.84 -11.18
CA PHE A 16 -3.84 1.58 -10.76
C PHE A 16 -4.88 2.48 -11.44
N SER A 17 -4.56 3.76 -11.65
CA SER A 17 -5.46 4.76 -12.26
C SER A 17 -5.60 4.65 -13.78
N ALA A 18 -4.75 3.86 -14.45
CA ALA A 18 -4.72 3.71 -15.91
C ALA A 18 -5.42 2.43 -16.40
N LEU A 19 -6.00 1.63 -15.49
CA LEU A 19 -6.62 0.35 -15.81
C LEU A 19 -8.08 0.51 -16.24
N GLY A 20 -8.49 -0.29 -17.22
CA GLY A 20 -9.91 -0.44 -17.57
C GLY A 20 -10.70 -1.12 -16.44
N VAL A 21 -10.09 -2.11 -15.76
CA VAL A 21 -10.64 -2.73 -14.56
C VAL A 21 -9.58 -2.73 -13.45
N PRO A 22 -9.77 -1.96 -12.37
CA PRO A 22 -8.82 -1.91 -11.26
C PRO A 22 -8.84 -3.22 -10.45
N PRO A 23 -7.74 -3.56 -9.76
CA PRO A 23 -7.72 -4.69 -8.85
C PRO A 23 -8.71 -4.49 -7.69
N LYS A 24 -9.23 -5.59 -7.17
CA LYS A 24 -10.20 -5.60 -6.06
C LYS A 24 -9.60 -6.27 -4.84
N PHE A 25 -9.97 -5.79 -3.65
CA PHE A 25 -9.54 -6.38 -2.40
C PHE A 25 -10.73 -7.05 -1.73
N ASN A 26 -10.61 -8.35 -1.42
CA ASN A 26 -11.70 -9.14 -0.82
C ASN A 26 -13.04 -9.04 -1.59
N GLY A 27 -12.98 -8.93 -2.92
CA GLY A 27 -14.14 -8.78 -3.79
C GLY A 27 -14.72 -7.35 -3.91
N GLY A 28 -14.26 -6.40 -3.09
CA GLY A 28 -14.69 -5.01 -3.13
C GLY A 28 -13.65 -4.05 -3.72
N ASP A 29 -14.00 -2.76 -3.81
CA ASP A 29 -13.11 -1.72 -4.31
C ASP A 29 -11.83 -1.61 -3.47
N ALA A 30 -10.68 -1.82 -4.10
CA ALA A 30 -9.38 -1.71 -3.44
C ALA A 30 -9.17 -0.37 -2.74
N ARG A 31 -9.67 0.74 -3.30
CA ARG A 31 -9.56 2.08 -2.69
C ARG A 31 -10.39 2.25 -1.41
N GLN A 32 -11.27 1.30 -1.09
CA GLN A 32 -12.15 1.36 0.08
C GLN A 32 -11.90 0.21 1.05
N GLU A 33 -11.84 -1.02 0.54
CA GLU A 33 -11.74 -2.21 1.39
C GLU A 33 -10.33 -2.45 1.92
N PHE A 34 -9.31 -2.22 1.09
CA PHE A 34 -7.92 -2.37 1.55
C PHE A 34 -7.58 -1.39 2.67
N PRO A 35 -7.86 -0.07 2.59
CA PRO A 35 -7.64 0.84 3.71
C PRO A 35 -8.33 0.39 4.99
N LYS A 36 -9.60 -0.05 4.91
CA LYS A 36 -10.35 -0.51 6.09
C LYS A 36 -9.68 -1.71 6.75
N TRP A 37 -9.30 -2.72 5.96
CA TRP A 37 -8.61 -3.90 6.46
C TRP A 37 -7.22 -3.55 6.99
N PHE A 38 -6.47 -2.73 6.25
CA PHE A 38 -5.12 -2.29 6.60
C PHE A 38 -5.10 -1.60 7.96
N TYR A 39 -5.95 -0.58 8.16
CA TYR A 39 -6.03 0.11 9.45
C TYR A 39 -6.57 -0.76 10.59
N ALA A 40 -7.27 -1.86 10.28
CA ALA A 40 -7.69 -2.83 11.29
C ALA A 40 -6.58 -3.80 11.70
N GLN A 41 -5.59 -4.04 10.84
CA GLN A 41 -4.39 -4.85 11.14
C GLN A 41 -3.22 -4.02 11.66
N LEU A 42 -3.21 -2.72 11.33
CA LEU A 42 -2.16 -1.79 11.69
C LEU A 42 -2.12 -1.59 13.22
N THR A 43 -0.98 -1.90 13.82
CA THR A 43 -0.70 -1.67 15.23
C THR A 43 0.29 -0.53 15.35
N TYR A 44 -0.06 0.54 16.05
CA TYR A 44 0.88 1.63 16.29
C TYR A 44 2.01 1.14 17.21
N PRO A 45 3.28 1.13 16.77
CA PRO A 45 4.38 0.67 17.60
C PRO A 45 4.50 1.52 18.87
N ASP A 46 4.63 0.89 20.05
CA ASP A 46 4.72 1.62 21.31
C ASP A 46 5.88 2.61 21.34
N ASP A 47 7.03 2.24 20.78
CA ASP A 47 8.20 3.13 20.68
C ASP A 47 7.88 4.41 19.90
N ALA A 48 7.29 4.26 18.71
CA ALA A 48 6.87 5.39 17.87
C ALA A 48 5.78 6.23 18.55
N ARG A 49 4.86 5.59 19.28
CA ARG A 49 3.81 6.27 20.05
C ARG A 49 4.40 7.10 21.20
N ASN A 50 5.29 6.50 21.99
CA ASN A 50 5.95 7.14 23.13
C ASN A 50 6.86 8.29 22.69
N ALA A 51 7.53 8.13 21.54
CA ALA A 51 8.36 9.15 20.93
C ALA A 51 7.56 10.25 20.21
N GLY A 52 6.23 10.16 20.13
CA GLY A 52 5.39 11.15 19.46
C GLY A 52 5.57 11.18 17.95
N MET A 53 6.04 10.09 17.34
CA MET A 53 6.42 10.02 15.93
C MET A 53 5.17 9.99 15.06
N GLN A 54 4.89 11.07 14.33
CA GLN A 54 3.74 11.19 13.45
C GLN A 54 4.20 11.55 12.04
N GLY A 55 3.41 11.17 11.04
CA GLY A 55 3.76 11.51 9.67
C GLY A 55 2.98 10.71 8.64
N ARG A 56 3.39 10.89 7.39
CA ARG A 56 2.86 10.16 6.25
C ARG A 56 3.89 9.14 5.81
N VAL A 57 3.43 7.91 5.63
CA VAL A 57 4.20 6.83 5.02
C VAL A 57 3.57 6.53 3.67
N ILE A 58 4.37 6.39 2.62
CA ILE A 58 3.89 5.98 1.30
C ILE A 58 4.52 4.63 1.00
N VAL A 59 3.69 3.58 1.04
CA VAL A 59 4.10 2.24 0.64
C VAL A 59 3.64 1.97 -0.79
N GLN A 60 4.54 1.43 -1.60
CA GLN A 60 4.28 0.95 -2.94
C GLN A 60 4.43 -0.56 -2.95
N PHE A 61 3.53 -1.27 -3.61
CA PHE A 61 3.65 -2.71 -3.81
C PHE A 61 3.04 -3.11 -5.14
N GLN A 62 3.45 -4.26 -5.65
CA GLN A 62 2.94 -4.84 -6.88
C GLN A 62 1.90 -5.90 -6.58
N ILE A 63 0.73 -5.77 -7.21
CA ILE A 63 -0.31 -6.79 -7.25
C ILE A 63 -0.10 -7.60 -8.52
N ASN A 64 0.29 -8.87 -8.36
CA ASN A 64 0.52 -9.76 -9.49
C ASN A 64 -0.78 -10.15 -10.17
N LYS A 65 -0.66 -10.64 -11.41
CA LYS A 65 -1.78 -11.23 -12.17
C LYS A 65 -2.47 -12.42 -11.49
N ASP A 66 -1.84 -13.01 -10.48
CA ASP A 66 -2.37 -14.10 -9.65
C ASP A 66 -3.14 -13.59 -8.42
N GLY A 67 -2.99 -12.30 -8.07
CA GLY A 67 -3.56 -11.70 -6.87
C GLY A 67 -2.57 -11.51 -5.73
N SER A 68 -1.45 -12.23 -5.75
CA SER A 68 -0.40 -12.12 -4.75
C SER A 68 0.29 -10.75 -4.77
N VAL A 69 0.63 -10.24 -3.58
CA VAL A 69 1.39 -9.00 -3.42
C VAL A 69 2.89 -9.31 -3.40
N SER A 70 3.67 -8.55 -4.16
CA SER A 70 5.14 -8.61 -4.19
C SER A 70 5.74 -7.20 -4.28
N ASP A 71 7.07 -7.13 -4.26
CA ASP A 71 7.82 -5.89 -4.52
C ASP A 71 7.38 -4.71 -3.64
N ILE A 72 7.24 -4.99 -2.34
CA ILE A 72 6.88 -4.00 -1.32
C ILE A 72 8.08 -3.05 -1.12
N ASN A 73 7.87 -1.78 -1.42
CA ASN A 73 8.85 -0.71 -1.34
C ASN A 73 8.27 0.49 -0.60
N LEU A 74 9.02 1.08 0.32
CA LEU A 74 8.64 2.34 0.95
C LEU A 74 9.18 3.51 0.12
N LEU A 75 8.27 4.31 -0.42
CA LEU A 75 8.61 5.54 -1.15
C LEU A 75 8.88 6.70 -0.18
N GLU A 76 8.16 6.73 0.93
CA GLU A 76 8.28 7.74 1.98
C GLU A 76 8.07 7.02 3.32
N GLY A 77 9.04 7.11 4.21
CA GLY A 77 9.01 6.52 5.56
C GLY A 77 9.02 7.60 6.63
N VAL A 78 8.67 7.23 7.86
CA VAL A 78 8.69 8.14 9.02
C VAL A 78 9.79 7.72 9.99
N CYS A 79 9.76 6.44 10.40
CA CYS A 79 10.78 5.84 11.24
C CYS A 79 10.73 4.32 11.11
N GLU A 80 11.83 3.65 11.40
CA GLU A 80 11.99 2.20 11.22
C GLU A 80 10.87 1.38 11.87
N SER A 81 10.40 1.75 13.06
CA SER A 81 9.31 1.04 13.74
C SER A 81 7.98 1.13 12.98
N ILE A 82 7.63 2.32 12.49
CA ILE A 82 6.41 2.53 11.71
C ILE A 82 6.54 1.86 10.34
N ASP A 83 7.69 2.04 9.70
CA ASP A 83 8.01 1.55 8.38
C ASP A 83 7.93 0.01 8.32
N ASN A 84 8.53 -0.67 9.30
CA ASN A 84 8.46 -2.12 9.44
C ASN A 84 7.03 -2.62 9.68
N GLU A 85 6.25 -1.91 10.46
CA GLU A 85 4.86 -2.28 10.72
C GLU A 85 4.01 -2.19 9.44
N VAL A 86 4.19 -1.13 8.66
CA VAL A 86 3.51 -0.99 7.36
C VAL A 86 3.89 -2.14 6.43
N ILE A 87 5.19 -2.48 6.32
CA ILE A 87 5.65 -3.59 5.50
C ILE A 87 5.03 -4.92 5.96
N ARG A 88 5.01 -5.17 7.28
CA ARG A 88 4.40 -6.38 7.86
C ARG A 88 2.95 -6.53 7.44
N VAL A 89 2.14 -5.48 7.64
CA VAL A 89 0.70 -5.51 7.33
C VAL A 89 0.45 -5.70 5.83
N VAL A 90 1.21 -5.04 4.96
CA VAL A 90 1.10 -5.25 3.51
C VAL A 90 1.48 -6.69 3.13
N SER A 91 2.52 -7.24 3.75
CA SER A 91 2.97 -8.62 3.51
C SER A 91 1.96 -9.66 4.00
N GLU A 92 1.14 -9.34 5.00
CA GLU A 92 0.05 -10.20 5.49
C GLU A 92 -1.26 -10.00 4.73
N SER A 93 -1.24 -9.18 3.67
CA SER A 93 -2.44 -8.97 2.87
C SER A 93 -2.89 -10.26 2.18
N PRO A 94 -4.19 -10.59 2.21
CA PRO A 94 -4.73 -11.73 1.49
C PRO A 94 -4.63 -11.50 -0.02
N ASP A 95 -4.78 -12.57 -0.80
CA ASP A 95 -4.77 -12.49 -2.25
C ASP A 95 -5.82 -11.52 -2.78
N TRP A 96 -5.37 -10.63 -3.68
CA TRP A 96 -6.20 -9.64 -4.34
C TRP A 96 -6.83 -10.24 -5.59
N THR A 97 -7.91 -9.61 -6.07
CA THR A 97 -8.32 -9.83 -7.45
C THR A 97 -7.43 -8.97 -8.35
N PRO A 98 -6.76 -9.55 -9.36
CA PRO A 98 -5.87 -8.81 -10.25
C PRO A 98 -6.60 -7.74 -11.06
N GLY A 99 -5.87 -6.74 -11.51
CA GLY A 99 -6.38 -5.78 -12.49
C GLY A 99 -6.44 -6.39 -13.88
N TYR A 100 -7.37 -5.90 -14.71
CA TYR A 100 -7.51 -6.37 -16.10
C TYR A 100 -7.36 -5.23 -17.10
N VAL A 101 -6.61 -5.51 -18.16
CA VAL A 101 -6.45 -4.66 -19.35
C VAL A 101 -6.80 -5.51 -20.56
N ASP A 102 -7.73 -5.05 -21.39
CA ASP A 102 -8.22 -5.80 -22.56
C ASP A 102 -8.64 -7.25 -22.22
N GLY A 103 -9.24 -7.44 -21.04
CA GLY A 103 -9.69 -8.74 -20.55
C GLY A 103 -8.58 -9.69 -20.07
N LYS A 104 -7.32 -9.25 -20.01
CA LYS A 104 -6.18 -10.04 -19.54
C LYS A 104 -5.72 -9.56 -18.16
N PRO A 105 -5.41 -10.47 -17.22
CA PRO A 105 -4.88 -10.08 -15.92
C PRO A 105 -3.46 -9.54 -16.09
N VAL A 106 -3.17 -8.42 -15.44
CA VAL A 106 -1.89 -7.72 -15.54
C VAL A 106 -1.32 -7.44 -14.16
N ASN A 107 0.00 -7.25 -14.10
CA ASN A 107 0.67 -6.77 -12.91
C ASN A 107 0.39 -5.28 -12.72
N VAL A 108 0.01 -4.89 -11.51
CA VAL A 108 -0.39 -3.53 -11.18
C VAL A 108 0.45 -3.01 -10.04
N THR A 109 1.03 -1.83 -10.18
CA THR A 109 1.65 -1.14 -9.04
C THR A 109 0.61 -0.30 -8.33
N TYR A 110 0.51 -0.50 -7.01
CA TYR A 110 -0.35 0.28 -6.14
C TYR A 110 0.48 1.02 -5.10
N ALA A 111 0.25 2.33 -4.99
CA ALA A 111 0.85 3.18 -3.98
C ALA A 111 -0.23 3.60 -2.98
N PHE A 112 -0.02 3.27 -1.71
CA PHE A 112 -0.95 3.56 -0.64
C PHE A 112 -0.33 4.53 0.38
N PRO A 113 -0.89 5.74 0.53
CA PRO A 113 -0.48 6.65 1.59
C PRO A 113 -1.14 6.27 2.92
N VAL A 114 -0.33 5.99 3.93
CA VAL A 114 -0.73 5.73 5.31
C VAL A 114 -0.44 6.98 6.14
N LEU A 115 -1.42 7.44 6.91
CA LEU A 115 -1.27 8.61 7.77
C LEU A 115 -1.23 8.19 9.24
N PHE A 116 -0.08 8.35 9.88
CA PHE A 116 0.10 8.10 11.31
C PHE A 116 -0.16 9.39 12.07
N GLN A 117 -1.28 9.41 12.79
CA GLN A 117 -1.68 10.53 13.63
C GLN A 117 -2.02 10.03 15.03
N LEU A 118 -1.23 10.48 16.01
CA LEU A 118 -1.64 10.51 17.39
C LEU A 118 -2.76 11.55 17.52
N ARG A 119 -3.97 11.12 17.88
CA ARG A 119 -4.96 12.07 18.39
C ARG A 119 -4.38 12.64 19.67
N GLY A 120 -4.22 13.96 19.75
CA GLY A 120 -3.59 14.67 20.86
C GLY A 120 -4.39 14.63 22.17
N GLY A 121 -4.76 13.43 22.64
CA GLY A 121 -5.63 13.22 23.79
C GLY A 121 -5.41 11.89 24.52
N ASP A 122 -4.23 11.28 24.39
CA ASP A 122 -3.83 10.14 25.23
C ASP A 122 -2.81 10.56 26.29
N SER A 123 -3.01 11.76 26.85
CA SER A 123 -2.28 12.26 28.02
C SER A 123 -3.11 12.17 29.32
N ASP A 124 -4.18 11.38 29.36
CA ASP A 124 -4.95 11.14 30.58
C ASP A 124 -5.37 9.66 30.69
N LYS A 125 -4.53 8.84 31.32
CA LYS A 125 -4.84 8.25 32.63
C LYS A 125 -3.66 7.54 33.29
#